data_AF-A0A9E4LLX4-F1
#
_entry.id   AF-A0A9E4LLX4-F1
#
_cell.length_a   1.000
_cell.length_b   1.000
_cell.length_c   1.000
_cell.angle_alpha   90.00
_cell.angle_beta   90.00
_cell.angle_gamma   90.00
#
_symmetry.space_group_name_H-M   'P 1'
#
loop_
_entity.id
_entity.type
_entity.pdbx_description
1 polymer ?
#
loop_
_entity_poly.entity_id
_entity_poly.type
_entity_poly.pdbx_seq_one_letter_code
_entity_poly.pdbx_strand_id
1 'polypeptide(L)'
;MKAVCILIKFIKYNVLIIVLIIVFNACDIFPPKAYKISNNYYLVQRQSQKKIKYYLSYKTASVHGGGVVDGTVQEIGWNDSIIVVRRKALANVDMDGWIVIEVPTGKVSDPFPHDLICSVLDSLGCKDLKLLNVMEAWKSLQSHN
;
A
#
# COMPACT_ATOMS: atom_id res chain seq x y z
N MET A 1 53.37 24.07 6.20
CA MET A 1 52.05 24.74 6.07
C MET A 1 51.17 24.22 4.93
N LYS A 2 51.67 23.97 3.70
CA LYS A 2 50.83 23.55 2.57
C LYS A 2 50.13 22.19 2.75
N ALA A 3 50.77 21.20 3.39
CA ALA A 3 50.21 19.86 3.58
C ALA A 3 48.99 19.83 4.53
N VAL A 4 48.98 20.66 5.59
CA VAL A 4 47.87 20.74 6.55
C VAL A 4 46.61 21.33 5.92
N CYS A 5 46.75 22.34 5.03
CA CYS A 5 45.64 22.90 4.28
C CYS A 5 45.01 21.90 3.29
N ILE A 6 45.81 21.00 2.69
CA ILE A 6 45.32 19.98 1.76
C ILE A 6 44.53 18.91 2.53
N LEU A 7 45.04 18.49 3.69
CA LEU A 7 44.37 17.50 4.55
C LEU A 7 43.01 18.01 5.07
N ILE A 8 42.94 19.27 5.50
CA ILE A 8 41.69 19.89 5.96
C ILE A 8 40.67 20.01 4.82
N LYS A 9 41.10 20.35 3.60
CA LYS A 9 40.22 20.37 2.43
C LYS A 9 39.70 18.97 2.09
N PHE A 10 40.54 17.94 2.18
CA PHE A 10 40.15 16.55 1.93
C PHE A 10 39.12 16.06 2.96
N ILE A 11 39.34 16.33 4.25
CA ILE A 11 38.39 15.95 5.32
C ILE A 11 37.04 16.66 5.12
N LYS A 12 37.03 17.96 4.79
CA LYS A 12 35.79 18.71 4.53
C LYS A 12 35.03 18.16 3.32
N TYR A 13 35.73 17.77 2.25
CA TYR A 13 35.12 17.19 1.05
C TYR A 13 34.50 15.82 1.33
N ASN A 14 35.20 14.96 2.09
CA ASN A 14 34.70 13.63 2.44
C ASN A 14 33.52 13.70 3.44
N VAL A 15 33.53 14.63 4.39
CA VAL A 15 32.39 14.88 5.29
C VAL A 15 31.18 15.38 4.50
N LEU A 16 31.37 16.27 3.53
CA LEU A 16 30.30 16.74 2.66
C LEU A 16 29.69 15.59 1.82
N ILE A 17 30.53 14.69 1.30
CA ILE A 17 30.07 13.51 0.55
C ILE A 17 29.29 12.56 1.46
N ILE A 18 29.75 12.30 2.69
CA ILE A 18 29.05 11.44 3.65
C ILE A 18 27.69 12.03 4.02
N VAL A 19 27.62 13.35 4.28
CA VAL A 19 26.35 14.04 4.54
C VAL A 19 25.42 13.94 3.33
N LEU A 20 25.94 14.10 2.10
CA LEU A 20 25.14 13.95 0.88
C LEU A 20 24.59 12.53 0.76
N ILE A 21 25.39 11.50 1.01
CA ILE A 21 24.97 10.09 0.98
C ILE A 21 23.88 9.83 2.03
N ILE A 22 24.00 10.38 3.23
CA ILE A 22 22.98 10.22 4.28
C ILE A 22 21.67 10.90 3.88
N VAL A 23 21.73 12.09 3.27
CA VAL A 23 20.53 12.82 2.79
C VAL A 23 19.84 12.08 1.64
N PHE A 24 20.61 11.47 0.72
CA PHE A 24 20.05 10.69 -0.39
C PHE A 24 19.42 9.37 0.05
N ASN A 25 19.88 8.75 1.14
CA ASN A 25 19.27 7.52 1.67
C ASN A 25 18.04 7.78 2.56
N ALA A 26 17.82 9.02 3.03
CA ALA A 26 16.69 9.38 3.88
C ALA A 26 15.43 9.76 3.10
N CYS A 27 15.54 9.96 1.78
CA CYS A 27 14.40 10.22 0.91
C CYS A 27 14.09 8.92 0.16
N ASP A 28 12.87 8.39 0.30
CA ASP A 28 12.36 7.29 -0.53
C ASP A 28 12.27 7.78 -2.00
N ILE A 29 13.41 7.85 -2.70
CA ILE A 29 13.55 8.42 -4.06
C ILE A 29 12.75 7.61 -5.10
N PHE A 30 12.36 6.38 -4.78
CA PHE A 30 11.52 5.57 -5.65
C PHE A 30 10.06 5.64 -5.18
N PRO A 31 9.15 6.20 -6.00
CA PRO A 31 7.73 6.16 -5.68
C PRO A 31 7.29 4.69 -5.55
N PRO A 32 6.43 4.37 -4.57
CA PRO A 32 5.95 3.01 -4.40
C PRO A 32 5.21 2.58 -5.67
N LYS A 33 5.44 1.34 -6.12
CA LYS A 33 4.69 0.78 -7.25
C LYS A 33 3.20 0.76 -6.88
N ALA A 34 2.37 1.23 -7.79
CA ALA A 34 0.93 1.31 -7.61
C ALA A 34 0.21 0.94 -8.92
N TYR A 35 -0.84 0.14 -8.81
CA TYR A 35 -1.72 -0.20 -9.94
C TYR A 35 -3.15 0.20 -9.65
N LYS A 36 -3.82 0.79 -10.64
CA LYS A 36 -5.21 1.22 -10.53
C LYS A 36 -6.13 0.00 -10.46
N ILE A 37 -7.04 -0.01 -9.49
CA ILE A 37 -8.06 -1.05 -9.31
C ILE A 37 -9.37 -0.60 -9.96
N SER A 38 -9.92 0.51 -9.45
CA SER A 38 -11.21 1.07 -9.88
C SER A 38 -11.26 2.55 -9.49
N ASN A 39 -11.73 3.44 -10.36
CA ASN A 39 -11.77 4.90 -10.14
C ASN A 39 -10.47 5.45 -9.53
N ASN A 40 -10.53 6.02 -8.33
CA ASN A 40 -9.38 6.61 -7.64
C ASN A 40 -8.65 5.60 -6.74
N TYR A 41 -9.04 4.33 -6.74
CA TYR A 41 -8.43 3.31 -5.89
C TYR A 41 -7.26 2.62 -6.57
N TYR A 42 -6.17 2.48 -5.81
CA TYR A 42 -4.92 1.88 -6.24
C TYR A 42 -4.48 0.82 -5.25
N LEU A 43 -4.02 -0.32 -5.75
CA LEU A 43 -3.24 -1.27 -4.98
C LEU A 43 -1.81 -0.77 -4.94
N VAL A 44 -1.21 -0.66 -3.76
CA VAL A 44 0.14 -0.15 -3.57
C VAL A 44 1.01 -1.20 -2.90
N GLN A 45 2.15 -1.50 -3.50
CA GLN A 45 3.13 -2.43 -2.95
C GLN A 45 4.21 -1.66 -2.18
N ARG A 46 4.53 -2.11 -0.96
CA ARG A 46 5.66 -1.61 -0.18
C ARG A 46 6.48 -2.73 0.43
N GLN A 47 7.77 -2.48 0.56
CA GLN A 47 8.68 -3.36 1.28
C GLN A 47 8.75 -2.91 2.75
N SER A 48 8.50 -3.83 3.67
CA SER A 48 8.54 -3.59 5.12
C SER A 48 9.24 -4.76 5.80
N GLN A 49 10.37 -4.50 6.47
CA GLN A 49 11.11 -5.49 7.26
C GLN A 49 11.30 -6.84 6.53
N LYS A 50 11.77 -6.80 5.28
CA LYS A 50 11.98 -7.97 4.38
C LYS A 50 10.71 -8.68 3.88
N LYS A 51 9.51 -8.19 4.18
CA LYS A 51 8.25 -8.69 3.61
C LYS A 51 7.64 -7.66 2.67
N ILE A 52 7.00 -8.16 1.62
CA ILE A 52 6.16 -7.32 0.75
C ILE A 52 4.79 -7.20 1.40
N LYS A 53 4.31 -5.97 1.54
CA LYS A 53 2.97 -5.65 2.03
C LYS A 53 2.21 -4.87 0.97
N TYR A 54 0.90 -5.09 0.93
CA TYR A 54 0.00 -4.44 0.00
C TYR A 54 -1.00 -3.59 0.77
N TYR A 55 -1.33 -2.43 0.21
CA TYR A 55 -2.23 -1.47 0.82
C TYR A 55 -3.19 -0.93 -0.24
N LEU A 56 -4.40 -0.60 0.19
CA LEU A 56 -5.36 0.09 -0.65
C LEU A 56 -5.22 1.60 -0.45
N SER A 57 -5.08 2.35 -1.54
CA SER A 57 -4.93 3.81 -1.55
C SER A 57 -6.02 4.46 -2.39
N TYR A 58 -6.52 5.62 -1.98
CA TYR A 58 -7.44 6.45 -2.77
C TYR A 58 -6.72 7.39 -3.78
N LYS A 59 -5.39 7.34 -3.84
CA LYS A 59 -4.59 8.10 -4.81
C LYS A 59 -3.28 7.40 -5.12
N THR A 60 -2.67 7.76 -6.25
CA THR A 60 -1.37 7.23 -6.69
C THR A 60 -0.23 7.49 -5.71
N ALA A 61 -0.36 8.50 -4.85
CA ALA A 61 0.70 8.96 -3.96
C ALA A 61 0.44 8.62 -2.48
N SER A 62 1.40 7.89 -1.92
CA SER A 62 1.71 7.78 -0.48
C SER A 62 0.57 7.32 0.44
N VAL A 63 0.59 6.02 0.71
CA VAL A 63 -0.14 5.40 1.82
C VAL A 63 0.57 5.72 3.13
N HIS A 64 0.18 6.76 3.87
CA HIS A 64 0.57 6.83 5.29
C HIS A 64 -0.42 5.99 6.11
N GLY A 65 0.03 5.36 7.20
CA GLY A 65 -0.89 4.81 8.20
C GLY A 65 -1.75 3.61 7.80
N GLY A 66 -1.41 2.84 6.76
CA GLY A 66 -2.17 1.62 6.41
C GLY A 66 -3.22 1.80 5.32
N GLY A 67 -3.41 3.02 4.81
CA GLY A 67 -4.25 3.29 3.64
C GLY A 67 -5.72 3.38 3.97
N VAL A 68 -6.58 3.20 2.97
CA VAL A 68 -8.03 3.40 3.11
C VAL A 68 -8.64 2.48 4.17
N VAL A 69 -7.99 1.35 4.43
CA VAL A 69 -8.49 0.33 5.37
C VAL A 69 -7.67 0.26 6.65
N ASP A 70 -6.68 1.12 6.88
CA ASP A 70 -5.83 1.10 8.08
C ASP A 70 -5.20 -0.29 8.34
N GLY A 71 -4.69 -0.93 7.29
CA GLY A 71 -4.20 -2.29 7.36
C GLY A 71 -3.58 -2.78 6.06
N THR A 72 -3.01 -3.98 6.12
CA THR A 72 -2.51 -4.65 4.92
C THR A 72 -3.60 -5.48 4.26
N VAL A 73 -3.69 -5.40 2.95
CA VAL A 73 -4.61 -6.20 2.13
C VAL A 73 -4.02 -7.59 1.94
N GLN A 74 -4.81 -8.62 2.26
CA GLN A 74 -4.45 -10.04 2.07
C GLN A 74 -5.17 -10.66 0.87
N GLU A 75 -6.44 -10.30 0.69
CA GLU A 75 -7.30 -10.73 -0.41
C GLU A 75 -8.10 -9.52 -0.89
N ILE A 76 -8.48 -9.52 -2.16
CA ILE A 76 -9.21 -8.42 -2.79
C ILE A 76 -10.05 -8.89 -3.96
N GLY A 77 -11.25 -8.34 -4.10
CA GLY A 77 -12.08 -8.40 -5.30
C GLY A 77 -12.71 -7.03 -5.55
N TRP A 78 -12.95 -6.70 -6.82
CA TRP A 78 -13.49 -5.38 -7.18
C TRP A 78 -14.29 -5.41 -8.48
N ASN A 79 -15.16 -4.42 -8.61
CA ASN A 79 -15.81 -4.02 -9.86
C ASN A 79 -15.94 -2.48 -9.88
N ASP A 80 -16.78 -1.94 -10.75
CA ASP A 80 -16.96 -0.49 -10.89
C ASP A 80 -17.71 0.15 -9.71
N SER A 81 -18.43 -0.64 -8.91
CA SER A 81 -19.30 -0.16 -7.83
C SER A 81 -18.75 -0.47 -6.43
N ILE A 82 -18.05 -1.59 -6.26
CA ILE A 82 -17.55 -2.04 -4.96
C ILE A 82 -16.11 -2.53 -5.03
N ILE A 83 -15.39 -2.34 -3.92
CA ILE A 83 -14.12 -2.99 -3.64
C ILE A 83 -14.28 -3.73 -2.31
N VAL A 84 -13.87 -4.99 -2.29
CA VAL A 84 -13.94 -5.85 -1.13
C VAL A 84 -12.54 -6.32 -0.81
N VAL A 85 -12.09 -6.13 0.42
CA VAL A 85 -10.74 -6.50 0.84
C VAL A 85 -10.76 -7.28 2.14
N ARG A 86 -9.91 -8.30 2.25
CA ARG A 86 -9.56 -8.90 3.53
C ARG A 86 -8.39 -8.12 4.11
N ARG A 87 -8.64 -7.44 5.23
CA ARG A 87 -7.65 -6.65 5.97
C ARG A 87 -7.00 -7.49 7.07
N LYS A 88 -5.69 -7.39 7.16
CA LYS A 88 -4.92 -7.58 8.40
C LYS A 88 -4.58 -6.21 9.00
N ALA A 89 -5.07 -5.93 10.20
CA ALA A 89 -4.91 -4.62 10.83
C ALA A 89 -3.45 -4.31 11.20
N LEU A 90 -3.11 -3.02 11.31
CA LEU A 90 -1.76 -2.60 11.70
C LEU A 90 -1.49 -2.78 13.20
N ALA A 91 -2.50 -2.49 14.03
CA ALA A 91 -2.45 -2.68 15.47
C ALA A 91 -3.24 -3.93 15.86
N ASN A 92 -2.74 -4.71 16.82
CA ASN A 92 -3.41 -5.91 17.31
C ASN A 92 -4.70 -5.63 18.10
N VAL A 93 -5.00 -4.36 18.37
CA VAL A 93 -6.23 -3.93 19.05
C VAL A 93 -7.40 -3.85 18.06
N ASP A 94 -7.09 -3.64 16.77
CA ASP A 94 -8.07 -3.55 15.71
C ASP A 94 -8.43 -4.93 15.15
N MET A 95 -9.68 -5.09 14.75
CA MET A 95 -10.19 -6.37 14.25
C MET A 95 -9.71 -6.63 12.81
N ASP A 96 -9.14 -7.81 12.57
CA ASP A 96 -8.96 -8.33 11.21
C ASP A 96 -10.32 -8.71 10.61
N GLY A 97 -10.48 -8.52 9.31
CA GLY A 97 -11.75 -8.85 8.69
C GLY A 97 -11.86 -8.36 7.26
N TRP A 98 -12.99 -8.66 6.67
CA TRP A 98 -13.37 -8.15 5.38
C TRP A 98 -13.92 -6.73 5.50
N ILE A 99 -13.61 -5.88 4.54
CA ILE A 99 -14.11 -4.51 4.45
C ILE A 99 -14.69 -4.33 3.06
N VAL A 100 -15.86 -3.71 2.98
CA VAL A 100 -16.48 -3.29 1.72
C VAL A 100 -16.31 -1.78 1.58
N ILE A 101 -15.97 -1.37 0.38
CA ILE A 101 -15.88 0.02 -0.03
C ILE A 101 -16.85 0.22 -1.19
N GLU A 102 -17.80 1.12 -1.00
CA GLU A 102 -18.67 1.58 -2.08
C GLU A 102 -17.91 2.64 -2.89
N VAL A 103 -17.53 2.30 -4.12
CA VAL A 103 -16.68 3.15 -4.98
C VAL A 103 -17.34 4.51 -5.31
N PRO A 104 -18.66 4.59 -5.61
CA PRO A 104 -19.29 5.87 -5.93
C PRO A 104 -19.38 6.85 -4.76
N THR A 105 -19.59 6.33 -3.54
CA THR A 105 -19.81 7.16 -2.34
C THR A 105 -18.53 7.33 -1.52
N GLY A 106 -17.53 6.48 -1.76
CA GLY A 106 -16.32 6.40 -0.94
C GLY A 106 -16.57 5.82 0.46
N LYS A 107 -17.78 5.30 0.74
CA LYS A 107 -18.14 4.75 2.05
C LYS A 107 -17.35 3.47 2.31
N VAL A 108 -16.73 3.40 3.48
CA VAL A 108 -15.95 2.24 3.95
C VAL A 108 -16.73 1.61 5.10
N SER A 109 -16.95 0.29 5.05
CA SER A 109 -17.58 -0.44 6.14
C SER A 109 -16.59 -0.70 7.28
N ASP A 110 -17.13 -0.98 8.47
CA ASP A 110 -16.34 -1.64 9.51
C ASP A 110 -15.92 -3.05 9.05
N PRO A 111 -14.84 -3.61 9.64
CA PRO A 111 -14.44 -4.97 9.35
C PRO A 111 -15.52 -5.97 9.78
N PHE A 112 -15.76 -6.99 8.97
CA PHE A 112 -16.65 -8.10 9.31
C PHE A 112 -15.93 -9.46 9.22
N PRO A 113 -16.35 -10.45 10.01
CA PRO A 113 -15.71 -11.76 10.06
C PRO A 113 -15.90 -12.55 8.76
N HIS A 114 -15.07 -13.58 8.60
CA HIS A 114 -14.94 -14.34 7.35
C HIS A 114 -16.21 -15.08 6.95
N ASP A 115 -17.00 -15.55 7.91
CA ASP A 115 -18.25 -16.26 7.70
C ASP A 115 -19.38 -15.39 7.12
N LEU A 116 -19.30 -14.07 7.28
CA LEU A 116 -20.35 -13.14 6.81
C LEU A 116 -20.13 -12.62 5.39
N ILE A 117 -18.95 -12.83 4.78
CA ILE A 117 -18.64 -12.21 3.47
C ILE A 117 -19.60 -12.64 2.37
N CYS A 118 -19.95 -13.93 2.30
CA CYS A 118 -20.84 -14.43 1.26
C CYS A 118 -22.23 -13.79 1.38
N SER A 119 -22.77 -13.69 2.60
CA SER A 119 -24.06 -13.04 2.85
C SER A 119 -24.03 -11.55 2.52
N VAL A 120 -22.93 -10.86 2.82
CA VAL A 120 -22.74 -9.44 2.46
C VAL A 120 -22.70 -9.28 0.94
N LEU A 121 -21.89 -10.07 0.23
CA LEU A 121 -21.82 -10.04 -1.24
C LEU A 121 -23.17 -10.34 -1.89
N ASP A 122 -23.90 -11.32 -1.36
CA ASP A 122 -25.26 -11.66 -1.80
C ASP A 122 -26.22 -10.47 -1.63
N SER A 123 -26.19 -9.81 -0.47
CA SER A 123 -27.03 -8.64 -0.19
C SER A 123 -26.72 -7.44 -1.08
N LEU A 124 -25.48 -7.34 -1.55
CA LEU A 124 -25.00 -6.30 -2.47
C LEU A 124 -25.18 -6.69 -3.95
N GLY A 125 -25.76 -7.85 -4.25
CA GLY A 125 -25.94 -8.34 -5.62
C GLY A 125 -24.64 -8.69 -6.34
N CYS A 126 -23.56 -8.97 -5.60
CA CYS A 126 -22.21 -9.15 -6.13
C CYS A 126 -21.71 -10.60 -6.02
N LYS A 127 -22.58 -11.57 -6.34
CA LYS A 127 -22.26 -13.02 -6.26
C LYS A 127 -21.08 -13.44 -7.13
N ASP A 128 -20.91 -12.79 -8.27
CA ASP A 128 -19.86 -13.14 -9.24
C ASP A 128 -18.54 -12.39 -8.99
N LEU A 129 -18.43 -11.65 -7.88
CA LEU A 129 -17.21 -10.93 -7.54
C LEU A 129 -16.10 -11.93 -7.22
N LYS A 130 -15.10 -12.01 -8.11
CA LYS A 130 -13.94 -12.87 -7.89
C LYS A 130 -13.03 -12.28 -6.82
N LEU A 131 -12.97 -12.95 -5.66
CA LEU A 131 -12.00 -12.66 -4.62
C LEU A 131 -10.68 -13.36 -4.96
N LEU A 132 -9.59 -12.59 -4.99
CA LEU A 132 -8.26 -13.06 -5.32
C LEU A 132 -7.33 -12.88 -4.13
N ASN A 133 -6.31 -13.74 -4.02
CA ASN A 133 -5.18 -13.41 -3.17
C ASN A 133 -4.53 -12.11 -3.66
N VAL A 134 -4.07 -11.25 -2.75
CA VAL A 134 -3.50 -9.94 -3.13
C VAL A 134 -2.32 -10.05 -4.09
N MET A 135 -1.53 -11.14 -4.02
CA MET A 135 -0.43 -11.37 -4.95
C MET A 135 -0.93 -11.73 -6.35
N GLU A 136 -2.03 -12.47 -6.46
CA GLU A 136 -2.67 -12.82 -7.73
C GLU A 136 -3.33 -11.60 -8.36
N ALA A 137 -4.06 -10.81 -7.56
CA ALA A 137 -4.61 -9.53 -7.97
C ALA A 137 -3.52 -8.56 -8.45
N TRP A 138 -2.40 -8.51 -7.74
CA TRP A 138 -1.26 -7.68 -8.13
C TRP A 138 -0.68 -8.10 -9.49
N LYS A 139 -0.57 -9.40 -9.75
CA LYS A 139 -0.11 -9.92 -11.04
C LYS A 139 -1.11 -9.67 -12.16
N SER A 140 -2.41 -9.81 -11.91
CA SER A 140 -3.43 -9.54 -12.94
C SER A 140 -3.46 -8.06 -13.33
N LEU A 141 -3.22 -7.15 -12.39
CA LEU A 141 -3.12 -5.72 -12.67
C LEU A 141 -1.86 -5.32 -13.47
N GLN A 142 -0.78 -6.11 -13.38
CA GLN A 142 0.43 -5.90 -14.17
C GLN A 142 0.26 -6.26 -15.64
N SER A 143 -0.54 -7.29 -15.95
CA SER A 143 -0.71 -7.74 -17.33
C SER A 143 -1.65 -6.86 -18.16
N HIS A 144 -2.38 -5.96 -17.50
CA HIS A 144 -3.38 -5.08 -18.11
C HIS A 144 -2.95 -3.61 -18.16
N ASN A 145 -1.72 -3.27 -17.72
CA ASN A 145 -1.10 -1.94 -17.84
C ASN A 145 0.20 -2.04 -18.64
#